data_AF-A0A3R9NBC7-F1
#
_entry.id   AF-A0A3R9NBC7-F1
#
_cell.length_a   1.000
_cell.length_b   1.000
_cell.length_c   1.000
_cell.angle_alpha   90.00
_cell.angle_beta   90.00
_cell.angle_gamma   90.00
#
_symmetry.space_group_name_H-M   'P 1'
#
loop_
_entity.id
_entity.type
_entity.pdbx_description
1 polymer ?
#
loop_
_entity_poly.entity_id
_entity_poly.type
_entity_poly.pdbx_seq_one_letter_code
_entity_poly.pdbx_strand_id
1 'polypeptide(L)'
;MANTGTDYGAWTGLTSTVSTSISGIADMAELTFSATTMTPFTSFNDEIKSFNTAISSLKTFTTTDVTRMNQAAENKVTDDQNQANAK
;
A
#
# COMPACT_ATOMS: atom_id res chain seq x y z
N MET A 1 28.74 13.82 -15.61
CA MET A 1 28.37 13.44 -14.23
C MET A 1 27.11 12.62 -14.34
N ALA A 2 27.05 11.42 -13.76
CA ALA A 2 25.80 10.67 -13.71
C ALA A 2 24.78 11.47 -12.88
N ASN A 3 23.50 11.50 -13.27
CA ASN A 3 22.44 12.05 -12.44
C ASN A 3 22.32 11.17 -11.18
N THR A 4 22.98 11.57 -10.10
CA THR A 4 22.95 10.85 -8.81
C THR A 4 21.88 11.37 -7.87
N GLY A 5 21.07 12.35 -8.29
CA GLY A 5 19.96 12.89 -7.50
C GLY A 5 18.71 12.01 -7.59
N THR A 6 17.85 12.09 -6.57
CA THR A 6 16.55 11.41 -6.56
C THR A 6 15.67 11.93 -7.70
N ASP A 7 15.30 11.06 -8.65
CA ASP A 7 14.26 11.37 -9.63
C ASP A 7 12.89 11.24 -8.96
N TYR A 8 12.35 12.37 -8.50
CA TYR A 8 11.06 12.43 -7.82
C TYR A 8 9.91 11.92 -8.68
N GLY A 9 9.95 12.17 -10.00
CA GLY A 9 8.90 11.75 -10.91
C GLY A 9 8.88 10.22 -11.06
N ALA A 10 10.04 9.62 -11.28
CA ALA A 10 10.17 8.17 -11.34
C ALA A 10 9.78 7.51 -10.00
N TRP A 11 10.20 8.08 -8.87
CA TRP A 11 9.87 7.58 -7.54
C TRP A 11 8.36 7.61 -7.27
N THR A 12 7.72 8.76 -7.46
CA THR A 12 6.28 8.92 -7.22
C THR A 12 5.44 8.04 -8.16
N GLY A 13 5.91 7.81 -9.39
CA GLY A 13 5.28 6.84 -10.30
C GLY A 13 5.31 5.40 -9.77
N LEU A 14 6.44 4.97 -9.19
CA LEU A 14 6.57 3.65 -8.57
C LEU A 14 5.68 3.51 -7.33
N THR A 15 5.70 4.49 -6.43
CA THR A 15 4.89 4.44 -5.20
C THR A 15 3.39 4.55 -5.51
N SER A 16 3.00 5.29 -6.54
CA SER A 16 1.63 5.32 -7.06
C SER A 16 1.20 3.95 -7.59
N THR A 17 2.04 3.28 -8.37
CA THR A 17 1.75 1.92 -8.89
C THR A 17 1.54 0.92 -7.76
N VAL A 18 2.35 0.98 -6.69
CA VAL A 18 2.18 0.15 -5.50
C VAL A 18 0.84 0.44 -4.81
N SER A 19 0.51 1.72 -4.59
CA SER A 19 -0.75 2.13 -3.97
C SER A 19 -1.97 1.64 -4.76
N THR A 20 -1.96 1.80 -6.09
CA THR A 20 -3.02 1.31 -6.97
C THR A 20 -3.16 -0.20 -6.91
N SER A 21 -2.04 -0.93 -6.95
CA SER A 21 -2.04 -2.40 -6.92
C SER A 21 -2.66 -2.94 -5.62
N ILE A 22 -2.27 -2.38 -4.48
CA ILE A 22 -2.81 -2.80 -3.16
C ILE A 22 -4.27 -2.37 -2.98
N SER A 23 -4.63 -1.17 -3.42
CA SER A 23 -6.03 -0.70 -3.36
C SER A 23 -6.97 -1.56 -4.20
N GLY A 24 -6.46 -2.14 -5.29
CA GLY A 24 -7.20 -3.05 -6.17
C GLY A 24 -7.44 -4.46 -5.64
N ILE A 25 -6.86 -4.84 -4.49
CA ILE A 25 -7.11 -6.14 -3.87
C ILE A 25 -8.56 -6.17 -3.38
N ALA A 26 -9.39 -7.01 -4.00
CA ALA A 26 -10.78 -7.18 -3.59
C ALA A 26 -10.90 -8.04 -2.33
N ASP A 27 -11.95 -7.77 -1.56
CA ASP A 27 -12.33 -8.60 -0.42
C ASP A 27 -12.88 -9.95 -0.92
N MET A 28 -12.64 -11.01 -0.14
CA MET A 28 -13.19 -12.33 -0.41
C MET A 28 -14.67 -12.38 0.01
N ALA A 29 -15.52 -12.92 -0.87
CA ALA A 29 -16.94 -13.07 -0.60
C ALA A 29 -17.20 -14.13 0.48
N GLU A 30 -18.10 -13.83 1.42
CA GLU A 30 -18.56 -14.81 2.42
C GLU A 30 -19.42 -15.90 1.77
N LEU A 31 -19.36 -17.11 2.34
CA LEU A 31 -20.20 -18.23 1.94
C LEU A 31 -21.62 -18.02 2.48
N THR A 32 -22.62 -18.22 1.63
CA THR A 32 -24.03 -18.18 2.01
C THR A 32 -24.59 -19.60 2.09
N PHE A 33 -25.26 -19.91 3.21
CA PHE A 33 -25.83 -21.21 3.46
C PHE A 33 -27.34 -21.09 3.65
N SER A 34 -28.12 -21.95 2.98
CA SER A 34 -29.58 -21.95 3.08
C SER A 34 -30.13 -22.72 4.29
N ALA A 35 -29.39 -23.69 4.84
CA ALA A 35 -29.90 -24.56 5.90
C ALA A 35 -28.87 -25.17 6.87
N THR A 36 -27.56 -24.86 6.75
CA THR A 36 -26.55 -25.50 7.60
C THR A 36 -26.16 -24.65 8.81
N THR A 37 -26.13 -25.29 9.98
CA THR A 37 -25.56 -24.78 11.23
C THR A 37 -24.25 -25.50 11.58
N MET A 38 -23.71 -26.32 10.68
CA MET A 38 -22.50 -27.10 10.94
C MET A 38 -21.28 -26.17 11.07
N THR A 39 -20.62 -26.28 12.22
CA THR A 39 -19.49 -25.42 12.62
C THR A 39 -18.38 -25.28 11.57
N PRO A 40 -17.92 -26.34 10.87
CA PRO A 40 -16.85 -26.19 9.88
C PRO A 40 -17.17 -25.18 8.77
N PHE A 41 -18.45 -25.05 8.39
CA PHE A 41 -18.89 -24.13 7.36
C PHE A 41 -19.06 -22.70 7.89
N THR A 42 -19.57 -22.55 9.11
CA THR A 42 -19.72 -21.24 9.74
C THR A 42 -18.38 -20.62 10.13
N SER A 43 -17.44 -21.43 10.62
CA SER A 43 -16.08 -20.98 10.96
C SER A 43 -15.29 -20.51 9.73
N PHE A 44 -15.59 -21.03 8.54
CA PHE A 44 -14.96 -20.57 7.30
C PHE A 44 -15.29 -19.10 6.99
N ASN A 45 -16.50 -18.64 7.33
CA ASN A 45 -16.85 -17.22 7.20
C ASN A 45 -16.10 -16.33 8.19
N ASP A 46 -15.75 -16.84 9.38
CA ASP A 46 -14.94 -16.09 10.34
C ASP A 46 -13.48 -15.96 9.85
N GLU A 47 -12.95 -16.99 9.20
CA GLU A 47 -11.66 -16.93 8.50
C GLU A 47 -11.70 -15.94 7.32
N ILE A 48 -12.78 -15.93 6.52
CA ILE A 48 -12.97 -14.95 5.44
C ILE A 48 -12.98 -13.51 5.98
N LYS A 49 -13.69 -13.25 7.09
CA LYS A 49 -13.71 -11.92 7.74
C LYS A 49 -12.33 -11.52 8.26
N SER A 50 -11.61 -12.44 8.85
CA SER A 50 -10.24 -12.21 9.35
C SER A 50 -9.29 -11.87 8.20
N PHE A 51 -9.41 -12.58 7.08
CA PHE A 51 -8.66 -12.30 5.86
C PHE A 51 -8.99 -10.92 5.28
N ASN A 52 -10.27 -10.56 5.16
CA ASN A 52 -10.68 -9.24 4.68
C ASN A 52 -10.19 -8.10 5.60
N THR A 53 -10.14 -8.34 6.91
CA THR A 53 -9.55 -7.39 7.88
C THR A 53 -8.06 -7.19 7.64
N ALA A 54 -7.33 -8.27 7.33
CA ALA A 54 -5.92 -8.19 6.97
C ALA A 54 -5.69 -7.42 5.65
N ILE A 55 -6.55 -7.62 4.64
CA ILE A 55 -6.52 -6.83 3.39
C ILE A 55 -6.71 -5.34 3.69
N SER A 56 -7.71 -4.99 4.50
CA SER A 56 -7.96 -3.59 4.89
C SER A 56 -6.78 -2.96 5.64
N SER A 57 -6.15 -3.73 6.53
CA SER A 57 -4.96 -3.30 7.26
C SER A 57 -3.77 -3.07 6.32
N LEU A 58 -3.55 -3.97 5.35
CA LEU A 58 -2.52 -3.82 4.32
C LEU A 58 -2.75 -2.54 3.48
N LYS A 59 -3.99 -2.29 3.02
CA LYS A 59 -4.34 -1.08 2.28
C LYS A 59 -4.02 0.19 3.06
N THR A 60 -4.38 0.23 4.34
CA THR A 60 -4.13 1.37 5.24
C THR A 60 -2.64 1.59 5.46
N PHE A 61 -1.91 0.51 5.73
CA PHE A 61 -0.46 0.54 5.91
C PHE A 61 0.23 1.08 4.64
N THR A 62 -0.05 0.49 3.48
CA THR A 62 0.57 0.91 2.21
C THR A 62 0.27 2.36 1.86
N THR A 63 -0.96 2.83 2.08
CA THR A 63 -1.32 4.24 1.83
C THR A 63 -0.49 5.19 2.70
N THR A 64 -0.35 4.85 3.98
CA THR A 64 0.45 5.62 4.93
C THR A 64 1.93 5.61 4.55
N ASP A 65 2.45 4.45 4.17
CA ASP A 65 3.85 4.25 3.83
C ASP A 65 4.23 4.99 2.54
N VAL A 66 3.41 4.88 1.48
CA VAL A 66 3.57 5.63 0.22
C VAL A 66 3.62 7.14 0.47
N THR A 67 2.76 7.65 1.36
CA THR A 67 2.75 9.08 1.73
C THR A 67 4.08 9.50 2.34
N ARG A 68 4.60 8.71 3.31
CA ARG A 68 5.88 8.98 3.98
C ARG A 68 7.06 8.86 3.03
N MET A 69 7.05 7.85 2.15
CA MET A 69 8.07 7.62 1.13
C MET A 69 8.15 8.79 0.13
N ASN A 70 7.01 9.32 -0.31
CA ASN A 70 6.99 10.48 -1.19
C ASN A 70 7.51 11.73 -0.49
N GLN A 71 7.13 11.96 0.78
CA GLN A 71 7.69 13.07 1.56
C GLN A 71 9.22 12.95 1.71
N ALA A 72 9.73 11.75 1.99
CA ALA A 72 11.16 11.53 2.10
C ALA A 72 11.91 11.83 0.78
N ALA A 73 11.32 11.46 -0.36
CA ALA A 73 11.88 11.76 -1.67
C ALA A 73 11.90 13.27 -1.96
N GLU A 74 10.82 13.99 -1.64
CA GLU A 74 10.76 15.45 -1.78
C GLU A 74 11.81 16.16 -0.91
N ASN A 75 11.95 15.72 0.35
CA ASN A 75 12.97 16.23 1.25
C ASN A 75 14.38 16.01 0.68
N LYS A 76 14.63 14.83 0.08
CA LYS A 76 15.93 14.51 -0.51
C LYS A 76 16.25 15.37 -1.73
N VAL A 77 15.28 15.59 -2.61
CA VAL A 77 15.44 16.48 -3.78
C VAL A 77 15.79 17.90 -3.34
N THR A 78 15.11 18.40 -2.31
CA THR A 78 15.35 19.73 -1.75
C THR A 78 16.75 19.84 -1.14
N ASP A 79 17.17 18.84 -0.36
CA ASP A 79 18.52 18.77 0.23
C ASP A 79 19.61 18.75 -0.85
N ASP A 80 19.44 17.92 -1.89
CA ASP A 80 20.38 17.83 -3.01
C ASP A 80 20.52 19.18 -3.74
N GLN A 81 19.41 19.88 -3.99
CA GLN A 81 19.43 21.21 -4.62
C GLN A 81 20.12 22.25 -3.74
N ASN A 82 19.85 22.26 -2.43
CA ASN A 82 20.48 23.18 -1.49
C ASN A 82 22.00 22.96 -1.41
N GLN A 83 22.45 21.71 -1.35
CA GLN A 83 23.87 21.37 -1.31
C GLN A 83 24.58 21.72 -2.63
N ALA A 84 23.92 21.57 -3.77
CA ALA A 84 24.46 21.99 -5.06
C ALA A 84 24.64 23.51 -5.14
N ASN A 85 23.69 24.29 -4.62
CA ASN A 85 23.74 25.76 -4.63
C ASN A 85 24.71 26.37 -3.59
N ALA A 86 25.10 25.61 -2.57
CA ALA A 86 26.03 26.05 -1.53
C ALA A 86 27.52 25.92 -1.91
N LYS A 87 27.82 25.43 -3.12
CA LYS A 87 29.17 25.26 -3.68
C LYS A 87 29.43 26.26 -4.80
#